data_AF-A0A151YZY6-F1
#
_entry.id   AF-A0A151YZY6-F1
#
_cell.length_a   1.000
_cell.length_b   1.000
_cell.length_c   1.000
_cell.angle_alpha   90.00
_cell.angle_beta   90.00
_cell.angle_gamma   90.00
#
_symmetry.space_group_name_H-M   'P 1'
#
loop_
_entity.id
_entity.type
_entity.pdbx_description
1 polymer ?
#
loop_
_entity_poly.entity_id
_entity_poly.type
_entity_poly.pdbx_seq_one_letter_code
_entity_poly.pdbx_strand_id
1 'polypeptide(L)'
;MRHANGLRMTVSFLSTLLLMVPASWSFAKADAVFAEASPHSPVASDGKIIKQSTQSGDIVQTSGGAYSKGHQGNMLKAREKNLSQNGASAESVIGPDNRTRVKDTSKYPYSAVVQIQSDLGNCTGWLIGPDTVATAGHCVFDPDEKKWASWAKVYPGRDGDRLPFGYAKATRFYSVVGWTRYGNTNYDYGAVKLNKNVGNQTGWFGYRWQSGSLDGTRVNISGYPGDKPQGTQWEHRDQIRETTPYKLLYDNDTYSGQSGSPVYQEQYQNCGVCSIAIHTNGVYGNKKSNRGTRITKEVFDNLNTWKDQ
;
A
#
# COMPACT_ATOMS: atom_id res chain seq x y z
N MET A 1 9.90 72.43 66.43
CA MET A 1 9.90 72.30 67.91
C MET A 1 8.63 71.57 68.35
N ARG A 2 8.80 70.67 69.33
CA ARG A 2 7.80 69.95 70.14
C ARG A 2 7.25 68.62 69.61
N HIS A 3 7.75 67.58 70.27
CA HIS A 3 7.22 66.22 70.41
C HIS A 3 5.78 66.16 70.93
N ALA A 4 5.08 65.07 70.61
CA ALA A 4 4.17 64.41 71.55
C ALA A 4 4.01 62.92 71.21
N ASN A 5 4.02 62.10 72.27
CA ASN A 5 3.90 60.65 72.32
C ASN A 5 2.42 60.20 72.41
N GLY A 6 2.17 58.96 71.96
CA GLY A 6 1.28 57.99 72.63
C GLY A 6 -0.22 58.02 72.28
N LEU A 7 -0.80 56.87 71.91
CA LEU A 7 -1.57 56.00 72.82
C LEU A 7 -2.11 54.76 72.07
N ARG A 8 -2.36 53.71 72.85
CA ARG A 8 -2.77 52.32 72.57
C ARG A 8 -4.04 52.14 71.72
N MET A 9 -4.11 51.02 70.99
CA MET A 9 -5.32 50.19 70.95
C MET A 9 -4.98 48.71 70.65
N THR A 10 -5.50 47.84 71.51
CA THR A 10 -5.50 46.38 71.47
C THR A 10 -6.49 45.85 70.44
N VAL A 11 -6.13 44.85 69.64
CA VAL A 11 -7.10 43.94 69.01
C VAL A 11 -6.59 42.50 69.09
N SER A 12 -7.41 41.67 69.72
CA SER A 12 -7.32 40.22 69.88
C SER A 12 -7.38 39.51 68.53
N PHE A 13 -6.54 38.49 68.32
CA PHE A 13 -6.79 37.49 67.29
C PHE A 13 -6.63 36.07 67.83
N LEU A 14 -7.71 35.32 67.62
CA LEU A 14 -7.95 33.93 67.95
C LEU A 14 -6.83 33.00 67.51
N SER A 15 -6.49 32.06 68.39
CA SER A 15 -5.74 30.86 68.07
C SER A 15 -6.50 30.00 67.05
N THR A 16 -5.89 29.70 65.91
CA THR A 16 -6.29 28.57 65.07
C THR A 16 -5.09 27.67 64.88
N LEU A 17 -5.16 26.48 65.48
CA LEU A 17 -4.15 25.43 65.42
C LEU A 17 -4.21 24.79 64.03
N LEU A 18 -3.25 25.10 63.16
CA LEU A 18 -3.12 24.45 61.84
C LEU A 18 -2.26 23.20 61.99
N LEU A 19 -2.90 22.02 61.98
CA LEU A 19 -2.24 20.72 61.90
C LEU A 19 -1.51 20.62 60.55
N MET A 20 -0.17 20.62 60.57
CA MET A 20 0.65 20.29 59.40
C MET A 20 0.63 18.78 59.16
N VAL A 21 0.11 18.35 58.02
CA VAL A 21 0.31 17.00 57.48
C VAL A 21 1.50 17.05 56.52
N PRO A 22 2.56 16.25 56.69
CA PRO A 22 3.68 16.26 55.75
C PRO A 22 3.24 15.64 54.42
N ALA A 23 3.41 16.40 53.33
CA ALA A 23 3.21 15.91 51.98
C ALA A 23 4.27 14.83 51.67
N SER A 24 3.84 13.58 51.57
CA SER A 24 4.66 12.50 51.01
C SER A 24 4.78 12.71 49.50
N TRP A 25 5.98 13.03 49.03
CA TRP A 25 6.30 13.06 47.61
C TRP A 25 6.38 11.61 47.12
N SER A 26 5.31 11.13 46.49
CA SER A 26 5.37 9.89 45.72
C SER A 26 5.96 10.22 44.36
N PHE A 27 7.20 9.78 44.11
CA PHE A 27 7.75 9.79 42.76
C PHE A 27 6.95 8.81 41.91
N ALA A 28 5.97 9.32 41.16
CA ALA A 28 5.35 8.55 40.09
C ALA A 28 6.46 8.15 39.11
N LYS A 29 6.71 6.85 39.00
CA LYS A 29 7.54 6.27 37.94
C LYS A 29 6.90 6.69 36.62
N ALA A 30 7.58 7.52 35.84
CA ALA A 30 7.17 7.81 34.48
C ALA A 30 7.36 6.53 33.67
N ASP A 31 6.30 5.76 33.52
CA ASP A 31 6.25 4.74 32.47
C ASP A 31 6.36 5.49 31.15
N ALA A 32 7.50 5.33 30.48
CA ALA A 32 7.69 5.85 29.13
C ALA A 32 6.66 5.18 28.23
N VAL A 33 5.58 5.90 27.95
CA VAL A 33 4.61 5.53 26.92
C VAL A 33 5.36 5.59 25.60
N PHE A 34 5.82 4.45 25.10
CA PHE A 34 6.28 4.36 23.72
C PHE A 34 5.12 4.83 22.85
N ALA A 35 5.28 5.96 22.15
CA ALA A 35 4.30 6.43 21.19
C ALA A 35 4.01 5.28 20.22
N GLU A 36 2.74 4.91 20.11
CA GLU A 36 2.32 3.80 19.25
C GLU A 36 2.76 4.10 17.82
N ALA A 37 3.46 3.15 17.19
CA ALA A 37 3.96 3.33 15.82
C ALA A 37 2.79 3.68 14.89
N SER A 38 2.98 4.66 14.00
CA SER A 38 1.98 5.03 12.99
C SER A 38 1.48 3.77 12.26
N PRO A 39 0.18 3.65 11.94
CA PRO A 39 -0.34 2.54 11.13
C PRO A 39 0.37 2.40 9.77
N HIS A 40 0.95 3.48 9.24
CA HIS A 40 1.76 3.46 8.02
C HIS A 40 3.22 3.07 8.25
N SER A 41 3.66 2.77 9.47
CA SER A 41 5.06 2.41 9.73
C SER A 41 5.43 1.16 8.91
N PRO A 42 6.43 1.23 8.02
CA PRO A 42 6.76 0.12 7.12
C PRO A 42 7.49 -0.99 7.88
N VAL A 43 7.04 -2.22 7.69
CA VAL A 43 7.56 -3.42 8.34
C VAL A 43 7.98 -4.42 7.25
N ALA A 44 9.10 -5.09 7.46
CA ALA A 44 9.58 -6.16 6.60
C ALA A 44 9.36 -7.54 7.21
N SER A 45 9.43 -8.58 6.37
CA SER A 45 9.30 -9.99 6.76
C SER A 45 10.40 -10.50 7.70
N ASP A 46 11.49 -9.77 7.90
CA ASP A 46 12.50 -10.05 8.93
C ASP A 46 12.18 -9.39 10.29
N GLY A 47 10.97 -8.82 10.44
CA GLY A 47 10.47 -8.19 11.66
C GLY A 47 10.96 -6.76 11.88
N LYS A 48 11.78 -6.20 10.98
CA LYS A 48 12.31 -4.85 11.15
C LYS A 48 11.34 -3.80 10.64
N ILE A 49 11.17 -2.73 11.44
CA ILE A 49 10.59 -1.47 10.95
C ILE A 49 11.66 -0.76 10.11
N ILE A 50 11.29 -0.33 8.91
CA ILE A 50 12.19 0.36 7.99
C ILE A 50 12.11 1.86 8.26
N LYS A 51 13.25 2.54 8.28
CA LYS A 51 13.25 4.01 8.30
C LYS A 51 12.82 4.51 6.93
N GLN A 52 11.70 5.23 6.89
CA GLN A 52 11.14 5.79 5.67
C GLN A 52 12.15 6.74 4.98
N SER A 53 12.38 6.53 3.70
CA SER A 53 13.17 7.41 2.84
C SER A 53 12.23 8.23 1.97
N THR A 54 12.36 9.56 2.00
CA THR A 54 11.55 10.49 1.20
C THR A 54 12.30 11.08 0.02
N GLN A 55 13.52 10.59 -0.27
CA GLN A 55 14.40 11.15 -1.29
C GLN A 55 14.82 10.07 -2.29
N SER A 56 13.96 9.81 -3.27
CA SER A 56 14.34 9.08 -4.49
C SER A 56 14.42 10.11 -5.63
N GLY A 57 15.51 10.08 -6.41
CA GLY A 57 15.81 11.10 -7.42
C GLY A 57 14.81 11.19 -8.58
N ASP A 58 13.88 10.24 -8.67
CA ASP A 58 12.81 10.15 -9.64
C ASP A 58 11.48 10.76 -9.17
N ILE A 59 11.39 11.24 -7.92
CA ILE A 59 10.20 11.89 -7.37
C ILE A 59 10.08 13.33 -7.91
N VAL A 60 8.92 13.65 -8.48
CA VAL A 60 8.57 14.99 -8.94
C VAL A 60 7.42 15.54 -8.11
N GLN A 61 7.66 16.68 -7.45
CA GLN A 61 6.64 17.40 -6.69
C GLN A 61 5.70 18.17 -7.62
N THR A 62 4.43 18.28 -7.23
CA THR A 62 3.40 19.06 -7.91
C THR A 62 2.66 19.94 -6.89
N SER A 63 1.85 20.89 -7.34
CA SER A 63 1.15 21.84 -6.46
C SER A 63 0.15 21.20 -5.48
N GLY A 64 -0.22 19.92 -5.66
CA GLY A 64 -1.17 19.21 -4.80
C GLY A 64 -0.83 17.74 -4.54
N GLY A 65 0.42 17.33 -4.79
CA GLY A 65 0.83 15.93 -4.72
C GLY A 65 2.23 15.68 -5.24
N ALA A 66 2.58 14.43 -5.48
CA ALA A 66 3.83 14.06 -6.12
C ALA A 66 3.66 12.78 -6.96
N TYR A 67 4.58 12.54 -7.88
CA TYR A 67 4.66 11.29 -8.63
C TYR A 67 6.10 10.78 -8.73
N SER A 68 6.25 9.46 -8.82
CA SER A 68 7.46 8.78 -9.31
C SER A 68 7.22 8.38 -10.77
N LYS A 69 8.25 8.55 -11.60
CA LYS A 69 8.16 8.30 -13.05
C LYS A 69 8.18 6.82 -13.36
N GLY A 70 7.28 6.39 -14.25
CA GLY A 70 7.37 5.08 -14.87
C GLY A 70 8.55 4.98 -15.83
N HIS A 71 8.88 3.74 -16.20
CA HIS A 71 9.93 3.45 -17.17
C HIS A 71 9.44 2.37 -18.14
N GLN A 72 9.59 2.65 -19.43
CA GLN A 72 9.38 1.67 -20.47
C GLN A 72 10.66 0.84 -20.60
N GLY A 73 10.60 -0.43 -20.18
CA GLY A 73 11.75 -1.35 -20.23
C GLY A 73 12.22 -1.65 -21.64
N ASN A 74 13.33 -2.36 -21.76
CA ASN A 74 13.96 -2.68 -23.05
C ASN A 74 13.30 -3.84 -23.83
N MET A 75 12.26 -4.47 -23.25
CA MET A 75 11.42 -5.50 -23.89
C MET A 75 12.16 -6.77 -24.35
N LEU A 76 13.32 -7.08 -23.77
CA LEU A 76 14.07 -8.31 -24.07
C LEU A 76 13.40 -9.51 -23.38
N LYS A 77 12.99 -10.52 -24.16
CA LYS A 77 12.31 -11.73 -23.65
C LYS A 77 13.29 -12.68 -22.96
N ALA A 78 12.85 -13.32 -21.89
CA ALA A 78 13.54 -14.47 -21.31
C ALA A 78 13.21 -15.76 -22.09
N ARG A 79 14.06 -16.79 -21.97
CA ARG A 79 13.82 -18.11 -22.57
C ARG A 79 12.50 -18.71 -22.04
N GLU A 80 11.56 -18.98 -22.94
CA GLU A 80 10.18 -19.40 -22.60
C GLU A 80 10.15 -20.70 -21.78
N LYS A 81 9.25 -20.76 -20.79
CA LYS A 81 9.06 -21.93 -19.93
C LYS A 81 7.56 -22.12 -19.65
N ASN A 82 7.06 -23.36 -19.72
CA ASN A 82 5.65 -23.71 -19.47
C ASN A 82 5.43 -24.18 -18.03
N LEU A 83 4.23 -23.99 -17.46
CA LEU A 83 3.87 -24.39 -16.09
C LEU A 83 2.51 -25.08 -16.01
N SER A 84 2.26 -25.87 -14.94
CA SER A 84 0.99 -26.56 -14.68
C SER A 84 0.17 -25.93 -13.55
N GLN A 85 -1.10 -26.35 -13.48
CA GLN A 85 -2.25 -25.60 -12.98
C GLN A 85 -2.60 -25.79 -11.49
N ASN A 86 -3.35 -24.82 -10.91
CA ASN A 86 -4.17 -24.91 -9.67
C ASN A 86 -4.81 -23.53 -9.35
N GLY A 87 -6.09 -23.53 -8.96
CA GLY A 87 -6.93 -22.32 -8.75
C GLY A 87 -7.49 -22.14 -7.34
N ALA A 88 -8.06 -20.94 -7.06
CA ALA A 88 -8.89 -20.58 -5.90
C ALA A 88 -9.68 -19.25 -6.14
N SER A 89 -10.74 -19.01 -5.33
CA SER A 89 -11.78 -17.95 -5.34
C SER A 89 -11.53 -16.83 -4.29
N ALA A 90 -12.31 -15.75 -4.02
CA ALA A 90 -13.41 -15.01 -4.70
C ALA A 90 -13.20 -13.47 -4.58
N GLU A 91 -13.50 -12.70 -5.64
CA GLU A 91 -13.85 -11.24 -5.66
C GLU A 91 -14.93 -11.06 -6.76
N SER A 92 -15.55 -9.88 -6.90
CA SER A 92 -16.85 -9.72 -7.59
C SER A 92 -16.82 -8.98 -8.94
N VAL A 93 -17.45 -9.59 -9.94
CA VAL A 93 -17.96 -8.95 -11.17
C VAL A 93 -19.21 -8.13 -10.81
N ILE A 94 -19.29 -6.88 -11.29
CA ILE A 94 -20.37 -5.94 -11.02
C ILE A 94 -21.15 -5.69 -12.32
N GLY A 95 -22.37 -6.23 -12.39
CA GLY A 95 -23.17 -6.14 -13.62
C GLY A 95 -22.65 -7.06 -14.72
N PRO A 96 -22.82 -6.72 -16.02
CA PRO A 96 -22.23 -7.47 -17.12
C PRO A 96 -20.71 -7.42 -17.08
N ASP A 97 -20.05 -8.58 -17.21
CA ASP A 97 -18.59 -8.67 -17.24
C ASP A 97 -18.01 -8.05 -18.52
N ASN A 98 -17.42 -6.87 -18.39
CA ASN A 98 -16.83 -6.11 -19.49
C ASN A 98 -15.30 -6.19 -19.52
N ARG A 99 -14.71 -7.14 -18.78
CA ARG A 99 -13.26 -7.39 -18.84
C ARG A 99 -12.85 -7.89 -20.23
N THR A 100 -11.72 -7.39 -20.72
CA THR A 100 -11.11 -7.84 -21.97
C THR A 100 -9.77 -8.51 -21.70
N ARG A 101 -9.48 -9.61 -22.42
CA ARG A 101 -8.19 -10.30 -22.32
C ARG A 101 -7.11 -9.45 -22.97
N VAL A 102 -6.01 -9.25 -22.27
CA VAL A 102 -4.82 -8.59 -22.83
C VAL A 102 -4.20 -9.53 -23.87
N LYS A 103 -4.08 -9.06 -25.12
CA LYS A 103 -3.62 -9.90 -26.24
C LYS A 103 -2.11 -10.09 -26.28
N ASP A 104 -1.35 -9.02 -26.00
CA ASP A 104 0.11 -9.05 -25.97
C ASP A 104 0.63 -8.55 -24.62
N THR A 105 0.69 -9.47 -23.67
CA THR A 105 1.23 -9.24 -22.31
C THR A 105 2.74 -9.00 -22.31
N SER A 106 3.41 -9.19 -23.45
CA SER A 106 4.84 -8.91 -23.58
C SER A 106 5.14 -7.45 -23.89
N LYS A 107 4.13 -6.57 -23.93
CA LYS A 107 4.26 -5.13 -24.20
C LYS A 107 3.96 -4.29 -22.97
N TYR A 108 4.71 -3.20 -22.80
CA TYR A 108 4.43 -2.22 -21.76
C TYR A 108 3.09 -1.50 -22.05
N PRO A 109 2.23 -1.25 -21.05
CA PRO A 109 2.45 -1.47 -19.62
C PRO A 109 2.18 -2.89 -19.10
N TYR A 110 1.53 -3.75 -19.87
CA TYR A 110 1.11 -5.08 -19.44
C TYR A 110 2.26 -6.00 -19.01
N SER A 111 3.44 -5.86 -19.65
CA SER A 111 4.66 -6.57 -19.26
C SER A 111 5.10 -6.30 -17.82
N ALA A 112 4.77 -5.13 -17.27
CA ALA A 112 5.11 -4.73 -15.91
C ALA A 112 4.04 -5.15 -14.88
N VAL A 113 2.90 -5.68 -15.30
CA VAL A 113 1.90 -6.31 -14.43
C VAL A 113 2.26 -7.77 -14.24
N VAL A 114 2.28 -8.23 -12.99
CA VAL A 114 2.85 -9.53 -12.62
C VAL A 114 1.80 -10.40 -11.95
N GLN A 115 1.81 -11.70 -12.25
CA GLN A 115 1.12 -12.66 -11.41
C GLN A 115 2.03 -13.03 -10.24
N ILE A 116 1.50 -13.00 -9.03
CA ILE A 116 2.18 -13.46 -7.81
C ILE A 116 1.57 -14.80 -7.43
N GLN A 117 2.40 -15.83 -7.27
CA GLN A 117 2.01 -17.10 -6.67
C GLN A 117 2.79 -17.25 -5.36
N SER A 118 2.12 -17.50 -4.25
CA SER A 118 2.72 -17.71 -2.93
C SER A 118 2.03 -18.85 -2.17
N ASP A 119 2.49 -19.15 -0.96
CA ASP A 119 1.77 -20.00 -0.01
C ASP A 119 0.51 -19.35 0.56
N LEU A 120 0.27 -18.05 0.30
CA LEU A 120 -0.97 -17.34 0.65
C LEU A 120 -1.98 -17.33 -0.51
N GLY A 121 -1.63 -17.83 -1.68
CA GLY A 121 -2.50 -17.92 -2.85
C GLY A 121 -1.97 -17.19 -4.08
N ASN A 122 -2.87 -16.97 -5.05
CA ASN A 122 -2.56 -16.22 -6.27
C ASN A 122 -3.02 -14.77 -6.10
N CYS A 123 -2.15 -13.84 -6.46
CA CYS A 123 -2.41 -12.41 -6.48
C CYS A 123 -1.89 -11.77 -7.78
N THR A 124 -2.14 -10.49 -7.92
CA THR A 124 -1.53 -9.61 -8.91
C THR A 124 -0.61 -8.62 -8.20
N GLY A 125 0.41 -8.15 -8.90
CA GLY A 125 1.16 -6.95 -8.53
C GLY A 125 1.57 -6.16 -9.76
N TRP A 126 2.35 -5.12 -9.57
CA TRP A 126 3.04 -4.43 -10.66
C TRP A 126 4.42 -3.95 -10.24
N LEU A 127 5.35 -3.93 -11.18
CA LEU A 127 6.69 -3.42 -10.93
C LEU A 127 6.64 -1.90 -10.72
N ILE A 128 7.34 -1.43 -9.70
CA ILE A 128 7.55 -0.02 -9.34
C ILE A 128 9.03 0.40 -9.41
N GLY A 129 9.90 -0.52 -9.83
CA GLY A 129 11.34 -0.31 -10.01
C GLY A 129 11.99 -1.55 -10.66
N PRO A 130 13.32 -1.62 -10.69
CA PRO A 130 14.04 -2.75 -11.29
C PRO A 130 13.65 -4.12 -10.72
N ASP A 131 13.41 -4.21 -9.40
CA ASP A 131 13.23 -5.47 -8.67
C ASP A 131 12.21 -5.39 -7.52
N THR A 132 11.34 -4.38 -7.54
CA THR A 132 10.31 -4.19 -6.50
C THR A 132 8.93 -4.19 -7.12
N VAL A 133 8.02 -4.99 -6.55
CA VAL A 133 6.63 -5.14 -6.96
C VAL A 133 5.72 -4.57 -5.88
N ALA A 134 4.82 -3.65 -6.23
CA ALA A 134 3.72 -3.25 -5.37
C ALA A 134 2.55 -4.24 -5.49
N THR A 135 1.87 -4.50 -4.37
CA THR A 135 0.75 -5.45 -4.28
C THR A 135 -0.15 -5.12 -3.06
N ALA A 136 -1.24 -5.85 -2.88
CA ALA A 136 -2.03 -5.81 -1.65
C ALA A 136 -1.25 -6.41 -0.46
N GLY A 137 -1.56 -5.96 0.76
CA GLY A 137 -0.93 -6.43 1.99
C GLY A 137 -1.28 -7.89 2.29
N HIS A 138 -2.52 -8.31 2.04
CA HIS A 138 -2.94 -9.70 2.24
C HIS A 138 -2.23 -10.69 1.29
N CYS A 139 -1.66 -10.23 0.17
CA CYS A 139 -0.87 -11.07 -0.72
C CYS A 139 0.52 -11.42 -0.16
N VAL A 140 0.97 -10.71 0.88
CA VAL A 140 2.30 -10.86 1.48
C VAL A 140 2.26 -11.17 2.97
N PHE A 141 1.14 -10.92 3.65
CA PHE A 141 0.96 -11.16 5.07
C PHE A 141 -0.50 -11.48 5.40
N ASP A 142 -0.70 -12.59 6.09
CA ASP A 142 -1.99 -12.99 6.68
C ASP A 142 -2.11 -12.42 8.10
N PRO A 143 -3.05 -11.48 8.35
CA PRO A 143 -3.24 -10.88 9.66
C PRO A 143 -3.99 -11.75 10.67
N ASP A 144 -4.68 -12.80 10.23
CA ASP A 144 -5.39 -13.72 11.10
C ASP A 144 -4.41 -14.78 11.63
N GLU A 145 -3.54 -15.29 10.77
CA GLU A 145 -2.46 -16.22 11.14
C GLU A 145 -1.19 -15.52 11.66
N LYS A 146 -1.12 -14.18 11.59
CA LYS A 146 0.07 -13.36 11.90
C LYS A 146 1.31 -13.82 11.15
N LYS A 147 1.15 -14.19 9.89
CA LYS A 147 2.14 -14.92 9.10
C LYS A 147 2.50 -14.18 7.82
N TRP A 148 3.79 -13.97 7.60
CA TRP A 148 4.30 -13.55 6.29
C TRP A 148 4.24 -14.71 5.29
N ALA A 149 4.03 -14.40 4.01
CA ALA A 149 4.30 -15.35 2.93
C ALA A 149 5.72 -15.92 3.10
N SER A 150 5.86 -17.24 2.99
CA SER A 150 7.16 -17.91 3.14
C SER A 150 7.93 -17.96 1.81
N TRP A 151 7.22 -17.89 0.69
CA TRP A 151 7.80 -17.78 -0.64
C TRP A 151 6.84 -17.07 -1.59
N ALA A 152 7.38 -16.45 -2.64
CA ALA A 152 6.59 -16.07 -3.80
C ALA A 152 7.38 -16.22 -5.10
N LYS A 153 6.69 -16.64 -6.15
CA LYS A 153 7.15 -16.58 -7.54
C LYS A 153 6.34 -15.51 -8.27
N VAL A 154 7.05 -14.61 -8.92
CA VAL A 154 6.49 -13.46 -9.61
C VAL A 154 6.72 -13.61 -11.11
N TYR A 155 5.63 -13.58 -11.88
CA TYR A 155 5.61 -13.81 -13.33
C TYR A 155 5.16 -12.55 -14.08
N PRO A 156 6.09 -11.72 -14.57
CA PRO A 156 5.74 -10.54 -15.36
C PRO A 156 5.18 -10.92 -16.73
N GLY A 157 4.08 -10.26 -17.11
CA GLY A 157 3.45 -10.43 -18.42
C GLY A 157 3.07 -11.88 -18.75
N ARG A 158 2.71 -12.71 -17.76
CA ARG A 158 2.28 -14.09 -17.98
C ARG A 158 1.07 -14.13 -18.92
N ASP A 159 1.04 -15.09 -19.82
CA ASP A 159 -0.13 -15.35 -20.67
C ASP A 159 -0.40 -16.84 -20.81
N GLY A 160 -1.24 -17.37 -19.93
CA GLY A 160 -1.47 -18.80 -19.82
C GLY A 160 -0.21 -19.52 -19.38
N ASP A 161 0.24 -20.46 -20.20
CA ASP A 161 1.48 -21.19 -19.99
C ASP A 161 2.71 -20.44 -20.52
N ARG A 162 2.51 -19.38 -21.32
CA ARG A 162 3.61 -18.56 -21.84
C ARG A 162 4.13 -17.63 -20.74
N LEU A 163 5.44 -17.69 -20.51
CA LEU A 163 6.17 -16.84 -19.54
C LEU A 163 7.19 -15.94 -20.26
N PRO A 164 6.79 -14.80 -20.87
CA PRO A 164 7.69 -13.99 -21.72
C PRO A 164 8.95 -13.49 -21.01
N PHE A 165 8.89 -13.31 -19.68
CA PHE A 165 10.01 -12.84 -18.85
C PHE A 165 10.42 -13.87 -17.77
N GLY A 166 9.94 -15.11 -17.89
CA GLY A 166 10.12 -16.15 -16.88
C GLY A 166 9.50 -15.76 -15.53
N TYR A 167 10.17 -16.09 -14.43
CA TYR A 167 9.76 -15.69 -13.09
C TYR A 167 10.93 -15.20 -12.23
N ALA A 168 10.65 -14.32 -11.27
CA ALA A 168 11.55 -13.94 -10.18
C ALA A 168 11.06 -14.56 -8.86
N LYS A 169 11.98 -14.77 -7.91
CA LYS A 169 11.64 -15.20 -6.56
C LYS A 169 11.64 -13.99 -5.63
N ALA A 170 10.72 -13.99 -4.68
CA ALA A 170 10.78 -13.04 -3.57
C ALA A 170 12.03 -13.28 -2.71
N THR A 171 12.68 -12.20 -2.30
CA THR A 171 13.77 -12.18 -1.31
C THR A 171 13.32 -11.54 -0.01
N ARG A 172 12.31 -10.65 -0.07
CA ARG A 172 11.76 -9.97 1.09
C ARG A 172 10.33 -9.52 0.81
N PHE A 173 9.53 -9.46 1.86
CA PHE A 173 8.18 -8.90 1.81
C PHE A 173 8.09 -7.66 2.69
N TYR A 174 7.22 -6.73 2.30
CA TYR A 174 6.96 -5.50 3.03
C TYR A 174 5.47 -5.26 3.17
N SER A 175 5.06 -4.72 4.30
CA SER A 175 3.73 -4.18 4.55
C SER A 175 3.83 -3.13 5.66
N VAL A 176 2.73 -2.79 6.33
CA VAL A 176 2.71 -1.78 7.38
C VAL A 176 2.01 -2.25 8.65
N VAL A 177 2.33 -1.62 9.78
CA VAL A 177 1.78 -1.97 11.11
C VAL A 177 0.25 -2.03 11.11
N GLY A 178 -0.41 -1.10 10.41
CA GLY A 178 -1.87 -1.06 10.27
C GLY A 178 -2.47 -2.36 9.73
N TRP A 179 -1.76 -3.01 8.81
CA TRP A 179 -2.13 -4.31 8.27
C TRP A 179 -1.60 -5.45 9.14
N THR A 180 -0.30 -5.50 9.39
CA THR A 180 0.33 -6.67 10.00
C THR A 180 -0.07 -6.90 11.45
N ARG A 181 -0.31 -5.82 12.20
CA ARG A 181 -0.72 -5.91 13.60
C ARG A 181 -2.24 -5.97 13.73
N TYR A 182 -2.96 -5.14 12.99
CA TYR A 182 -4.40 -4.91 13.21
C TYR A 182 -5.33 -5.45 12.13
N GLY A 183 -4.81 -6.00 11.02
CA GLY A 183 -5.63 -6.49 9.91
C GLY A 183 -6.53 -5.42 9.29
N ASN A 184 -6.19 -4.14 9.47
CA ASN A 184 -7.07 -3.05 9.06
C ASN A 184 -6.96 -2.84 7.54
N THR A 185 -8.06 -3.09 6.85
CA THR A 185 -8.14 -3.07 5.38
C THR A 185 -7.81 -1.70 4.77
N ASN A 186 -7.89 -0.59 5.52
CA ASN A 186 -7.43 0.72 5.05
C ASN A 186 -5.91 0.76 4.79
N TYR A 187 -5.17 -0.17 5.38
CA TYR A 187 -3.72 -0.30 5.25
C TYR A 187 -3.31 -1.57 4.51
N ASP A 188 -4.24 -2.21 3.79
CA ASP A 188 -3.99 -3.39 2.96
C ASP A 188 -3.15 -3.02 1.74
N TYR A 189 -1.84 -2.89 1.93
CA TYR A 189 -0.86 -2.73 0.88
C TYR A 189 0.49 -3.31 1.32
N GLY A 190 1.29 -3.67 0.33
CA GLY A 190 2.60 -4.22 0.54
C GLY A 190 3.45 -4.19 -0.71
N ALA A 191 4.64 -4.77 -0.58
CA ALA A 191 5.54 -4.95 -1.70
C ALA A 191 6.36 -6.23 -1.57
N VAL A 192 6.88 -6.68 -2.71
CA VAL A 192 7.77 -7.84 -2.82
C VAL A 192 9.10 -7.38 -3.42
N LYS A 193 10.20 -7.62 -2.72
CA LYS A 193 11.55 -7.48 -3.27
C LYS A 193 11.92 -8.76 -4.03
N LEU A 194 12.50 -8.61 -5.21
CA LEU A 194 12.82 -9.71 -6.11
C LEU A 194 14.32 -10.02 -6.12
N ASN A 195 14.67 -11.25 -6.46
CA ASN A 195 16.05 -11.70 -6.59
C ASN A 195 16.74 -11.28 -7.91
N LYS A 196 16.06 -10.52 -8.78
CA LYS A 196 16.59 -10.06 -10.07
C LYS A 196 15.86 -8.83 -10.58
N ASN A 197 16.58 -8.03 -11.37
CA ASN A 197 16.10 -6.77 -11.94
C ASN A 197 15.23 -6.96 -13.20
N VAL A 198 14.10 -7.68 -13.07
CA VAL A 198 13.16 -7.92 -14.20
C VAL A 198 12.53 -6.64 -14.74
N GLY A 199 12.38 -5.60 -13.91
CA GLY A 199 11.88 -4.28 -14.26
C GLY A 199 12.64 -3.60 -15.40
N ASN A 200 13.94 -3.88 -15.53
CA ASN A 200 14.74 -3.34 -16.64
C ASN A 200 14.28 -3.87 -18.02
N GLN A 201 13.68 -5.06 -18.05
CA GLN A 201 13.14 -5.67 -19.27
C GLN A 201 11.67 -5.33 -19.47
N THR A 202 10.88 -5.43 -18.41
CA THR A 202 9.41 -5.30 -18.46
C THR A 202 8.93 -3.87 -18.42
N GLY A 203 9.77 -2.95 -17.94
CA GLY A 203 9.36 -1.64 -17.44
C GLY A 203 8.76 -1.72 -16.04
N TRP A 204 8.41 -0.56 -15.51
CA TRP A 204 7.67 -0.38 -14.26
C TRP A 204 6.73 0.82 -14.38
N PHE A 205 5.62 0.75 -13.64
CA PHE A 205 4.62 1.81 -13.61
C PHE A 205 5.17 3.01 -12.83
N GLY A 206 4.75 4.21 -13.23
CA GLY A 206 4.78 5.35 -12.34
C GLY A 206 3.64 5.24 -11.32
N TYR A 207 3.72 6.02 -10.26
CA TYR A 207 2.66 6.11 -9.27
C TYR A 207 2.62 7.50 -8.66
N ARG A 208 1.45 7.93 -8.21
CA ARG A 208 1.25 9.29 -7.70
C ARG A 208 0.28 9.33 -6.53
N TRP A 209 0.43 10.36 -5.72
CA TRP A 209 -0.58 10.78 -4.76
C TRP A 209 -1.03 12.21 -5.06
N GLN A 210 -2.24 12.55 -4.65
CA GLN A 210 -2.74 13.93 -4.59
C GLN A 210 -3.68 14.10 -3.41
N SER A 211 -3.82 15.32 -2.89
CA SER A 211 -4.75 15.64 -1.81
C SER A 211 -6.21 15.63 -2.25
N GLY A 212 -6.50 16.21 -3.42
CA GLY A 212 -7.86 16.38 -3.96
C GLY A 212 -8.57 15.08 -4.33
N SER A 213 -9.89 15.18 -4.52
CA SER A 213 -10.73 14.07 -4.99
C SER A 213 -10.25 13.55 -6.35
N LEU A 214 -10.46 12.25 -6.58
CA LEU A 214 -10.20 11.55 -7.84
C LEU A 214 -11.51 11.11 -8.50
N ASP A 215 -12.68 11.53 -8.01
CA ASP A 215 -13.98 11.16 -8.59
C ASP A 215 -14.07 11.52 -10.07
N GLY A 216 -14.64 10.63 -10.87
CA GLY A 216 -14.71 10.76 -12.33
C GLY A 216 -13.38 10.55 -13.06
N THR A 217 -12.27 10.30 -12.36
CA THR A 217 -10.99 9.98 -13.02
C THR A 217 -11.11 8.65 -13.73
N ARG A 218 -10.95 8.65 -15.06
CA ARG A 218 -10.89 7.42 -15.87
C ARG A 218 -9.66 6.61 -15.48
N VAL A 219 -9.89 5.33 -15.20
CA VAL A 219 -8.86 4.39 -14.77
C VAL A 219 -9.02 3.04 -15.44
N ASN A 220 -7.89 2.38 -15.59
CA ASN A 220 -7.78 1.00 -15.96
C ASN A 220 -7.41 0.19 -14.71
N ILE A 221 -7.87 -1.05 -14.67
CA ILE A 221 -7.32 -2.09 -13.81
C ILE A 221 -6.86 -3.24 -14.70
N SER A 222 -5.73 -3.85 -14.37
CA SER A 222 -5.27 -5.05 -15.07
C SER A 222 -4.60 -6.02 -14.12
N GLY A 223 -4.94 -7.30 -14.24
CA GLY A 223 -4.41 -8.35 -13.38
C GLY A 223 -4.79 -9.75 -13.84
N TYR A 224 -4.66 -10.71 -12.93
CA TYR A 224 -4.78 -12.15 -13.19
C TYR A 224 -5.97 -12.75 -12.43
N PRO A 225 -7.21 -12.58 -12.93
CA PRO A 225 -8.39 -13.15 -12.29
C PRO A 225 -8.44 -14.68 -12.38
N GLY A 226 -8.92 -15.31 -11.31
CA GLY A 226 -9.05 -16.75 -11.16
C GLY A 226 -10.26 -17.37 -11.86
N ASP A 227 -11.26 -16.57 -12.27
CA ASP A 227 -12.44 -17.03 -13.03
C ASP A 227 -12.20 -17.09 -14.54
N LYS A 228 -11.01 -16.70 -15.00
CA LYS A 228 -10.58 -16.75 -16.40
C LYS A 228 -9.56 -17.87 -16.61
N PRO A 229 -9.20 -18.21 -17.87
CA PRO A 229 -8.16 -19.21 -18.10
C PRO A 229 -6.89 -18.89 -17.29
N GLN A 230 -6.35 -19.88 -16.61
CA GLN A 230 -5.31 -19.68 -15.61
C GLN A 230 -4.12 -18.90 -16.18
N GLY A 231 -3.64 -17.92 -15.41
CA GLY A 231 -2.43 -17.15 -15.78
C GLY A 231 -2.65 -16.24 -16.98
N THR A 232 -3.88 -15.98 -17.39
CA THR A 232 -4.16 -14.96 -18.41
C THR A 232 -4.42 -13.61 -17.76
N GLN A 233 -3.87 -12.57 -18.38
CA GLN A 233 -4.06 -11.19 -17.92
C GLN A 233 -5.32 -10.60 -18.55
N TRP A 234 -6.12 -9.93 -17.73
CA TRP A 234 -7.34 -9.24 -18.16
C TRP A 234 -7.28 -7.79 -17.72
N GLU A 235 -7.96 -6.93 -18.47
CA GLU A 235 -8.13 -5.53 -18.14
C GLU A 235 -9.59 -5.12 -18.14
N HIS A 236 -9.90 -4.09 -17.37
CA HIS A 236 -11.17 -3.39 -17.46
C HIS A 236 -10.99 -1.89 -17.25
N ARG A 237 -11.77 -1.11 -17.98
CA ARG A 237 -11.67 0.35 -18.06
C ARG A 237 -12.97 0.95 -17.57
N ASP A 238 -12.85 1.90 -16.65
CA ASP A 238 -13.99 2.63 -16.10
C ASP A 238 -13.47 3.94 -15.47
N GLN A 239 -14.09 4.43 -14.41
CA GLN A 239 -13.69 5.61 -13.66
C GLN A 239 -13.95 5.45 -12.16
N ILE A 240 -13.23 6.23 -11.36
CA ILE A 240 -13.44 6.32 -9.92
C ILE A 240 -14.84 6.89 -9.63
N ARG A 241 -15.59 6.23 -8.74
CA ARG A 241 -16.95 6.61 -8.30
C ARG A 241 -16.93 7.42 -7.01
N GLU A 242 -16.07 7.04 -6.06
CA GLU A 242 -15.98 7.65 -4.75
C GLU A 242 -14.52 7.66 -4.27
N THR A 243 -14.08 8.83 -3.83
CA THR A 243 -12.79 9.06 -3.21
C THR A 243 -12.97 9.23 -1.71
N THR A 244 -12.38 8.31 -0.95
CA THR A 244 -12.30 8.43 0.51
C THR A 244 -10.85 8.74 0.92
N PRO A 245 -10.57 8.97 2.22
CA PRO A 245 -9.20 9.20 2.69
C PRO A 245 -8.23 8.06 2.33
N TYR A 246 -8.66 6.80 2.48
CA TYR A 246 -7.77 5.62 2.33
C TYR A 246 -8.13 4.70 1.16
N LYS A 247 -9.32 4.87 0.56
CA LYS A 247 -9.80 4.00 -0.51
C LYS A 247 -10.34 4.79 -1.70
N LEU A 248 -10.10 4.27 -2.90
CA LEU A 248 -10.84 4.64 -4.10
C LEU A 248 -11.81 3.52 -4.44
N LEU A 249 -13.06 3.87 -4.73
CA LEU A 249 -14.10 2.93 -5.14
C LEU A 249 -14.41 3.11 -6.63
N TYR A 250 -14.67 1.99 -7.29
CA TYR A 250 -14.91 1.93 -8.72
C TYR A 250 -15.74 0.68 -9.06
N ASP A 251 -16.38 0.72 -10.22
CA ASP A 251 -17.18 -0.41 -10.72
C ASP A 251 -16.40 -1.24 -11.76
N ASN A 252 -15.07 -1.03 -11.85
CA ASN A 252 -14.25 -1.93 -12.64
C ASN A 252 -14.40 -3.37 -12.11
N ASP A 253 -14.98 -4.27 -12.89
CA ASP A 253 -14.98 -5.71 -12.70
C ASP A 253 -13.62 -6.29 -12.28
N THR A 254 -13.63 -7.02 -11.18
CA THR A 254 -12.47 -7.75 -10.65
C THR A 254 -12.90 -9.14 -10.20
N TYR A 255 -11.92 -10.01 -9.92
CA TYR A 255 -12.16 -11.35 -9.40
C TYR A 255 -10.90 -11.79 -8.65
N SER A 256 -11.05 -12.66 -7.65
CA SER A 256 -9.93 -13.19 -6.86
C SER A 256 -8.76 -13.59 -7.75
N GLY A 257 -7.56 -13.25 -7.30
CA GLY A 257 -6.35 -13.23 -8.10
C GLY A 257 -5.99 -11.84 -8.64
N GLN A 258 -6.95 -10.91 -8.75
CA GLN A 258 -6.66 -9.51 -9.09
C GLN A 258 -6.29 -8.65 -7.89
N SER A 259 -6.36 -9.17 -6.68
CA SER A 259 -5.87 -8.46 -5.49
C SER A 259 -4.40 -8.06 -5.68
N GLY A 260 -4.11 -6.79 -5.45
CA GLY A 260 -2.83 -6.16 -5.75
C GLY A 260 -2.67 -5.64 -7.18
N SER A 261 -3.72 -5.61 -8.00
CA SER A 261 -3.65 -4.99 -9.34
C SER A 261 -3.47 -3.47 -9.27
N PRO A 262 -2.73 -2.84 -10.21
CA PRO A 262 -2.68 -1.40 -10.31
C PRO A 262 -4.03 -0.85 -10.77
N VAL A 263 -4.49 0.21 -10.11
CA VAL A 263 -5.56 1.09 -10.62
C VAL A 263 -4.88 2.34 -11.16
N TYR A 264 -4.89 2.53 -12.48
CA TYR A 264 -3.97 3.45 -13.14
C TYR A 264 -4.59 4.24 -14.28
N GLN A 265 -3.95 5.35 -14.61
CA GLN A 265 -4.19 6.10 -15.84
C GLN A 265 -3.11 5.73 -16.87
N GLU A 266 -3.49 5.57 -18.14
CA GLU A 266 -2.53 5.23 -19.21
C GLU A 266 -1.51 6.35 -19.45
N GLN A 267 -1.86 7.60 -19.15
CA GLN A 267 -0.96 8.74 -19.21
C GLN A 267 -1.31 9.77 -18.14
N TYR A 268 -0.30 10.21 -17.38
CA TYR A 268 -0.39 11.35 -16.48
C TYR A 268 0.92 12.15 -16.49
N GLN A 269 0.93 13.33 -17.11
CA GLN A 269 2.12 14.19 -17.21
C GLN A 269 3.38 13.37 -17.61
N ASN A 270 4.51 13.57 -16.92
CA ASN A 270 5.73 12.78 -17.08
C ASN A 270 5.78 11.54 -16.18
N CYS A 271 4.70 11.21 -15.46
CA CYS A 271 4.58 9.93 -14.76
C CYS A 271 4.46 8.77 -15.78
N GLY A 272 3.90 9.04 -16.96
CA GLY A 272 3.54 8.03 -17.95
C GLY A 272 2.31 7.24 -17.49
N VAL A 273 2.35 5.92 -17.65
CA VAL A 273 1.37 4.99 -17.06
C VAL A 273 1.48 5.09 -15.55
N CYS A 274 0.44 5.60 -14.89
CA CYS A 274 0.54 6.11 -13.53
C CYS A 274 -0.55 5.54 -12.61
N SER A 275 -0.14 4.74 -11.63
CA SER A 275 -1.04 4.17 -10.62
C SER A 275 -1.45 5.21 -9.57
N ILE A 276 -2.71 5.13 -9.13
CA ILE A 276 -3.31 5.97 -8.09
C ILE A 276 -3.91 5.15 -6.94
N ALA A 277 -4.06 3.83 -7.12
CA ALA A 277 -4.52 2.91 -6.08
C ALA A 277 -4.04 1.48 -6.34
N ILE A 278 -4.03 0.68 -5.27
CA ILE A 278 -3.75 -0.75 -5.26
C ILE A 278 -5.08 -1.47 -5.06
N HIS A 279 -5.53 -2.30 -6.00
CA HIS A 279 -6.77 -3.07 -5.81
C HIS A 279 -6.63 -4.03 -4.63
N THR A 280 -7.65 -4.11 -3.76
CA THR A 280 -7.58 -4.93 -2.53
C THR A 280 -8.83 -5.69 -2.20
N ASN A 281 -10.02 -5.15 -2.51
CA ASN A 281 -11.26 -5.77 -2.08
C ASN A 281 -12.36 -5.58 -3.13
N GLY A 282 -13.25 -6.57 -3.21
CA GLY A 282 -14.47 -6.48 -3.99
C GLY A 282 -15.65 -5.85 -3.25
N VAL A 283 -16.86 -6.21 -3.67
CA VAL A 283 -18.13 -5.91 -3.01
C VAL A 283 -18.17 -6.57 -1.62
N TYR A 284 -18.49 -5.79 -0.58
CA TYR A 284 -18.69 -6.28 0.79
C TYR A 284 -19.82 -5.50 1.45
N GLY A 285 -20.72 -6.22 2.13
CA GLY A 285 -21.93 -5.65 2.73
C GLY A 285 -22.81 -4.93 1.70
N ASN A 286 -23.25 -3.72 2.04
CA ASN A 286 -24.16 -2.93 1.20
C ASN A 286 -23.43 -2.12 0.09
N LYS A 287 -22.09 -2.12 0.06
CA LYS A 287 -21.32 -1.34 -0.94
C LYS A 287 -21.05 -2.19 -2.18
N LYS A 288 -21.79 -1.90 -3.26
CA LYS A 288 -21.76 -2.59 -4.57
C LYS A 288 -20.57 -2.20 -5.48
N SER A 289 -19.44 -1.77 -4.91
CA SER A 289 -18.26 -1.37 -5.70
C SER A 289 -17.01 -2.12 -5.27
N ASN A 290 -16.13 -2.34 -6.24
CA ASN A 290 -14.76 -2.77 -6.03
C ASN A 290 -13.96 -1.58 -5.48
N ARG A 291 -12.89 -1.86 -4.75
CA ARG A 291 -12.11 -0.81 -4.08
C ARG A 291 -10.64 -1.16 -3.97
N GLY A 292 -9.82 -0.11 -3.91
CA GLY A 292 -8.38 -0.24 -3.71
C GLY A 292 -7.85 0.75 -2.68
N THR A 293 -6.75 0.38 -2.02
CA THR A 293 -5.96 1.29 -1.18
C THR A 293 -5.51 2.48 -2.03
N ARG A 294 -5.99 3.67 -1.68
CA ARG A 294 -5.60 4.93 -2.32
C ARG A 294 -4.12 5.16 -2.06
N ILE A 295 -3.37 5.54 -3.09
CA ILE A 295 -1.99 6.00 -2.90
C ILE A 295 -2.05 7.40 -2.29
N THR A 296 -2.06 7.47 -0.96
CA THR A 296 -1.86 8.70 -0.19
C THR A 296 -0.38 9.05 -0.15
N LYS A 297 -0.03 10.17 0.48
CA LYS A 297 1.38 10.55 0.66
C LYS A 297 2.16 9.47 1.41
N GLU A 298 1.58 8.92 2.47
CA GLU A 298 2.21 7.89 3.30
C GLU A 298 2.40 6.58 2.53
N VAL A 299 1.40 6.16 1.75
CA VAL A 299 1.52 4.99 0.87
C VAL A 299 2.59 5.24 -0.20
N PHE A 300 2.57 6.41 -0.84
CA PHE A 300 3.57 6.82 -1.84
C PHE A 300 4.99 6.76 -1.27
N ASP A 301 5.22 7.34 -0.09
CA ASP A 301 6.53 7.37 0.53
C ASP A 301 6.99 5.96 0.96
N ASN A 302 6.08 5.09 1.38
CA ASN A 302 6.40 3.67 1.67
C ASN A 302 6.78 2.90 0.41
N LEU A 303 6.07 3.09 -0.70
CA LEU A 303 6.43 2.48 -1.99
C LEU A 303 7.83 2.92 -2.44
N ASN A 304 8.17 4.21 -2.28
CA ASN A 304 9.54 4.70 -2.54
C ASN A 304 10.56 4.08 -1.59
N THR A 305 10.24 4.00 -0.29
CA THR A 305 11.13 3.40 0.71
C THR A 305 11.46 1.95 0.34
N TRP A 306 10.47 1.15 -0.05
CA TRP A 306 10.66 -0.26 -0.43
C TRP A 306 11.35 -0.44 -1.77
N LYS A 307 11.14 0.49 -2.71
CA LYS A 307 11.85 0.54 -4.00
C LYS A 307 13.36 0.74 -3.81
N ASP A 308 13.76 1.51 -2.79
CA ASP A 308 15.15 1.87 -2.52
C ASP A 308 15.88 0.92 -1.54
N GLN A 309 15.23 -0.15 -1.06
CA GLN A 309 15.88 -1.21 -0.25
C GLN A 309 16.65 -2.21 -1.13
#